data_AF-A0A7S0V5F1-F1
#
_entry.id   AF-A0A7S0V5F1-F1
#
_cell.length_a   1.000
_cell.length_b   1.000
_cell.length_c   1.000
_cell.angle_alpha   90.00
_cell.angle_beta   90.00
_cell.angle_gamma   90.00
#
_symmetry.space_group_name_H-M   'P 1'
#
loop_
_entity.id
_entity.type
_entity.pdbx_description
1 polymer ?
#
loop_
_entity_poly.entity_id
_entity_poly.type
_entity_poly.pdbx_seq_one_letter_code
_entity_poly.pdbx_strand_id
1 'polypeptide(L)'
;MDNRDEIQQSAVEIKAEVTLPPLPGAAKRDEGEGTPRGGARQRNVPASMPAARSIKSTVSQQDQNDVDDIKARTMYRMVDETENGTKLVFFNNRQARLFNADNVSTLLNALLMTSEYKTVIHLLPSIGGTHSLSCLSSHVKAAVAGERDEGYAERLREAMRLQFEQDPDFMLQDGAEYRTPIDVSGHVSFRTEEEARRAQFSLDTFCREVLVPFAAANRALVVGNPYSEDSLYMAFTRSADALKAKYRGNLPFATFGIIDAPGLAKATAGEDTTARELFDSCTAWRQRYSKVLE
;
A
#
# COMPACT_ATOMS: atom_id res chain seq x y z
N MET A 1 -39.29 43.34 -16.35
CA MET A 1 -39.13 43.03 -14.92
C MET A 1 -39.46 41.55 -14.74
N ASP A 2 -38.74 40.71 -15.46
CA ASP A 2 -37.37 40.23 -15.18
C ASP A 2 -37.47 39.01 -14.25
N ASN A 3 -37.35 37.80 -14.78
CA ASN A 3 -36.14 37.11 -15.26
C ASN A 3 -35.83 36.01 -14.24
N ARG A 4 -36.28 34.78 -14.50
CA ARG A 4 -35.66 33.56 -13.95
C ARG A 4 -35.79 32.44 -14.96
N ASP A 5 -34.70 32.33 -15.69
CA ASP A 5 -34.41 31.42 -16.76
C ASP A 5 -34.49 29.94 -16.35
N GLU A 6 -35.02 29.20 -17.32
CA GLU A 6 -34.73 27.82 -17.68
C GLU A 6 -33.32 27.37 -17.32
N ILE A 7 -33.22 26.29 -16.53
CA ILE A 7 -32.04 25.42 -16.54
C ILE A 7 -32.41 24.19 -17.37
N GLN A 8 -32.10 24.26 -18.66
CA GLN A 8 -31.94 23.08 -19.51
C GLN A 8 -30.65 22.37 -19.08
N GLN A 9 -30.76 21.18 -18.49
CA GLN A 9 -29.62 20.28 -18.37
C GLN A 9 -29.52 19.46 -19.65
N SER A 10 -28.57 19.84 -20.49
CA SER A 10 -28.11 19.09 -21.65
C SER A 10 -27.43 17.79 -21.20
N ALA A 11 -28.03 16.66 -21.55
CA ALA A 11 -27.38 15.35 -21.51
C ALA A 11 -26.32 15.29 -22.62
N VAL A 12 -25.06 15.04 -22.24
CA VAL A 12 -23.97 14.74 -23.19
C VAL A 12 -23.83 13.22 -23.25
N GLU A 13 -24.35 12.62 -24.32
CA GLU A 13 -24.17 11.21 -24.65
C GLU A 13 -22.80 11.05 -25.36
N ILE A 14 -21.82 10.43 -24.68
CA ILE A 14 -20.54 10.06 -25.31
C ILE A 14 -20.60 8.56 -25.63
N LYS A 15 -20.90 8.23 -26.89
CA LYS A 15 -20.72 6.89 -27.45
C LYS A 15 -19.30 6.77 -28.01
N ALA A 16 -18.45 6.02 -27.34
CA ALA A 16 -17.18 5.56 -27.89
C ALA A 16 -17.31 4.07 -28.24
N GLU A 17 -17.54 3.77 -29.52
CA GLU A 17 -17.48 2.42 -30.06
C GLU A 17 -16.01 2.11 -30.40
N VAL A 18 -15.40 1.17 -29.67
CA VAL A 18 -14.03 0.73 -29.92
C VAL A 18 -14.07 -0.69 -30.47
N THR A 19 -13.89 -0.80 -31.80
CA THR A 19 -13.67 -2.08 -32.47
C THR A 19 -12.24 -2.53 -32.22
N LEU A 20 -12.08 -3.65 -31.51
CA LEU A 20 -10.76 -4.25 -31.26
C LEU A 20 -10.31 -5.10 -32.47
N PRO A 21 -9.03 -5.05 -32.87
CA PRO A 21 -8.49 -5.95 -33.89
C PRO A 21 -8.32 -7.39 -33.34
N PRO A 22 -8.42 -8.42 -34.19
CA PRO A 22 -8.23 -9.81 -33.77
C PRO A 22 -6.75 -10.08 -33.44
N LEU A 23 -6.52 -10.76 -32.32
CA LEU A 23 -5.19 -11.16 -31.87
C LEU A 23 -4.64 -12.33 -32.71
N PRO A 24 -3.33 -12.32 -33.06
CA PRO A 24 -2.70 -13.45 -33.75
C PRO A 24 -2.50 -14.65 -32.80
N GLY A 25 -2.77 -15.84 -33.32
CA GLY A 25 -2.81 -17.11 -32.60
C GLY A 25 -1.46 -17.57 -32.03
N ALA A 26 -1.52 -18.08 -30.80
CA ALA A 26 -0.39 -18.68 -30.10
C ALA A 26 -0.15 -20.12 -30.59
N ALA A 27 1.05 -20.37 -31.12
CA ALA A 27 1.56 -21.70 -31.40
C ALA A 27 1.91 -22.43 -30.08
N LYS A 28 1.43 -23.67 -29.96
CA LYS A 28 1.76 -24.61 -28.89
C LYS A 28 3.26 -24.97 -28.96
N ARG A 29 3.95 -24.95 -27.81
CA ARG A 29 5.23 -25.64 -27.64
C ARG A 29 5.05 -26.83 -26.72
N ASP A 30 5.56 -27.95 -27.23
CA ASP A 30 5.66 -29.28 -26.64
C ASP A 30 6.75 -29.27 -25.55
N GLU A 31 6.45 -29.83 -24.37
CA GLU A 31 7.43 -30.09 -23.31
C GLU A 31 7.90 -31.55 -23.41
N GLY A 32 9.20 -31.74 -23.63
CA GLY A 32 9.86 -33.03 -23.57
C GLY A 32 10.56 -33.23 -22.23
N GLU A 33 10.16 -34.26 -21.50
CA GLU A 33 10.81 -34.78 -20.29
C GLU A 33 12.20 -35.37 -20.59
N GLY A 34 13.14 -35.17 -19.67
CA GLY A 34 14.47 -35.76 -19.73
C GLY A 34 15.13 -35.86 -18.36
N THR A 35 14.87 -36.95 -17.66
CA THR A 35 15.60 -37.44 -16.48
C THR A 35 17.05 -37.81 -16.86
N PRO A 36 18.02 -37.73 -15.93
CA PRO A 36 18.70 -38.98 -15.61
C PRO A 36 19.10 -39.19 -14.15
N ARG A 37 19.12 -40.48 -13.81
CA ARG A 37 19.69 -41.15 -12.64
C ARG A 37 21.21 -41.05 -12.58
N GLY A 38 21.74 -41.13 -11.36
CA GLY A 38 22.82 -42.08 -11.06
C GLY A 38 24.09 -41.52 -10.42
N GLY A 39 24.60 -42.24 -9.42
CA GLY A 39 26.03 -42.23 -9.12
C GLY A 39 26.42 -42.07 -7.65
N ALA A 40 26.20 -43.12 -6.85
CA ALA A 40 26.87 -43.28 -5.55
C ALA A 40 28.38 -43.44 -5.76
N ARG A 41 29.19 -42.63 -5.06
CA ARG A 41 30.64 -42.86 -4.95
C ARG A 41 31.14 -42.43 -3.56
N GLN A 42 31.29 -43.42 -2.67
CA GLN A 42 32.06 -43.30 -1.44
C GLN A 42 33.53 -43.05 -1.78
N ARG A 43 34.12 -41.99 -1.20
CA ARG A 43 35.56 -41.79 -1.13
C ARG A 43 35.93 -41.54 0.34
N ASN A 44 36.64 -42.51 0.92
CA ASN A 44 37.44 -42.35 2.12
C ASN A 44 38.56 -41.35 1.86
N VAL A 45 38.71 -40.35 2.74
CA VAL A 45 39.86 -39.44 2.76
C VAL A 45 40.40 -39.40 4.20
N PRO A 46 41.71 -39.62 4.43
CA PRO A 46 42.29 -39.66 5.76
C PRO A 46 42.47 -38.27 6.36
N ALA A 47 42.38 -38.24 7.69
CA ALA A 47 42.54 -37.10 8.57
C ALA A 47 43.91 -36.42 8.43
N SER A 48 43.89 -35.08 8.34
CA SER A 48 44.81 -34.14 9.01
C SER A 48 44.61 -32.77 8.37
N MET A 49 43.72 -31.95 8.95
CA MET A 49 43.68 -30.51 8.67
C MET A 49 44.35 -29.76 9.82
N PRO A 50 45.28 -28.85 9.53
CA PRO A 50 45.79 -27.91 10.53
C PRO A 50 44.64 -26.97 10.95
N ALA A 51 44.56 -26.72 12.25
CA ALA A 51 43.57 -25.86 12.88
C ALA A 51 43.38 -24.56 12.09
N ALA A 52 42.21 -24.42 11.46
CA ALA A 52 41.80 -23.18 10.82
C ALA A 52 41.75 -22.09 11.88
N ARG A 53 42.75 -21.19 11.86
CA ARG A 53 42.69 -19.91 12.57
C ARG A 53 41.43 -19.22 12.08
N SER A 54 40.41 -19.20 12.93
CA SER A 54 39.20 -18.39 12.76
C SER A 54 39.64 -16.92 12.81
N ILE A 55 39.94 -16.36 11.63
CA ILE A 55 40.08 -14.92 11.45
C ILE A 55 38.65 -14.39 11.55
N LYS A 56 38.18 -14.12 12.77
CA LYS A 56 37.01 -13.30 13.01
C LYS A 56 37.37 -11.90 12.52
N SER A 57 37.05 -11.59 11.27
CA SER A 57 37.18 -10.25 10.72
C SER A 57 36.28 -9.32 11.53
N THR A 58 36.87 -8.57 12.46
CA THR A 58 36.24 -7.41 13.10
C THR A 58 36.15 -6.31 12.05
N VAL A 59 35.15 -6.43 11.18
CA VAL A 59 34.70 -5.33 10.32
C VAL A 59 34.27 -4.20 11.25
N SER A 60 34.79 -2.98 11.02
CA SER A 60 34.40 -1.87 11.86
C SER A 60 32.92 -1.54 11.63
N GLN A 61 32.23 -1.02 12.65
CA GLN A 61 30.82 -0.61 12.49
C GLN A 61 30.64 0.43 11.37
N GLN A 62 31.68 1.24 11.12
CA GLN A 62 31.69 2.23 10.05
C GLN A 62 31.71 1.56 8.66
N ASP A 63 32.54 0.55 8.46
CA ASP A 63 32.60 -0.17 7.19
C ASP A 63 31.26 -0.86 6.88
N GLN A 64 30.62 -1.42 7.91
CA GLN A 64 29.31 -2.07 7.76
C GLN A 64 28.22 -1.07 7.34
N ASN A 65 28.23 0.11 7.96
CA ASN A 65 27.35 1.21 7.65
C ASN A 65 27.52 1.70 6.19
N ASP A 66 28.75 1.86 5.74
CA ASP A 66 29.05 2.32 4.38
C ASP A 66 28.62 1.29 3.33
N VAL A 67 28.82 -0.01 3.63
CA VAL A 67 28.33 -1.10 2.79
C VAL A 67 26.80 -1.09 2.68
N ASP A 68 26.09 -0.84 3.78
CA ASP A 68 24.63 -0.83 3.78
C ASP A 68 24.06 0.42 3.07
N ASP A 69 24.75 1.55 3.12
CA ASP A 69 24.42 2.76 2.35
C ASP A 69 24.63 2.52 0.83
N ILE A 70 25.70 1.82 0.45
CA ILE A 70 25.94 1.43 -0.96
C ILE A 70 24.84 0.49 -1.44
N LYS A 71 24.47 -0.52 -0.65
CA LYS A 71 23.37 -1.44 -1.00
C LYS A 71 22.06 -0.70 -1.20
N ALA A 72 21.74 0.28 -0.34
CA ALA A 72 20.53 1.09 -0.46
C ALA A 72 20.53 1.92 -1.75
N ARG A 73 21.61 2.65 -2.04
CA ARG A 73 21.70 3.47 -3.28
C ARG A 73 21.66 2.64 -4.56
N THR A 74 22.19 1.42 -4.52
CA THR A 74 22.26 0.52 -5.68
C THR A 74 21.11 -0.48 -5.76
N MET A 75 20.23 -0.52 -4.75
CA MET A 75 19.20 -1.54 -4.57
C MET A 75 19.72 -3.00 -4.56
N TYR A 76 21.02 -3.21 -4.32
CA TYR A 76 21.63 -4.53 -4.41
C TYR A 76 21.09 -5.48 -3.33
N ARG A 77 20.36 -6.52 -3.77
CA ARG A 77 19.68 -7.51 -2.91
C ARG A 77 18.75 -6.89 -1.86
N MET A 78 18.18 -5.72 -2.16
CA MET A 78 17.22 -5.04 -1.29
C MET A 78 15.76 -5.28 -1.69
N VAL A 79 15.55 -5.80 -2.90
CA VAL A 79 14.23 -6.18 -3.40
C VAL A 79 14.00 -7.65 -3.11
N ASP A 80 12.99 -7.93 -2.31
CA ASP A 80 12.43 -9.25 -2.11
C ASP A 80 11.20 -9.41 -3.03
N GLU A 81 10.88 -10.62 -3.46
CA GLU A 81 9.73 -10.89 -4.33
C GLU A 81 8.85 -11.96 -3.68
N THR A 82 7.53 -11.75 -3.71
CA THR A 82 6.54 -12.73 -3.23
C THR A 82 6.28 -13.80 -4.29
N GLU A 83 5.62 -14.88 -3.91
CA GLU A 83 5.20 -15.95 -4.85
C GLU A 83 4.32 -15.42 -6.00
N ASN A 84 3.60 -14.31 -5.75
CA ASN A 84 2.72 -13.66 -6.72
C ASN A 84 3.46 -12.67 -7.64
N GLY A 85 4.79 -12.55 -7.52
CA GLY A 85 5.61 -11.59 -8.27
C GLY A 85 5.55 -10.17 -7.71
N THR A 86 4.98 -9.96 -6.52
CA THR A 86 4.97 -8.63 -5.88
C THR A 86 6.35 -8.34 -5.31
N LYS A 87 6.92 -7.22 -5.71
CA LYS A 87 8.22 -6.77 -5.21
C LYS A 87 8.06 -5.93 -3.95
N LEU A 88 8.88 -6.22 -2.96
CA LEU A 88 8.87 -5.63 -1.65
C LEU A 88 10.27 -5.12 -1.31
N VAL A 89 10.36 -3.93 -0.75
CA VAL A 89 11.62 -3.33 -0.31
C VAL A 89 11.40 -2.74 1.06
N PHE A 90 12.39 -2.93 1.94
CA PHE A 90 12.39 -2.31 3.24
C PHE A 90 13.60 -1.39 3.39
N PHE A 91 13.36 -0.25 4.04
CA PHE A 91 14.39 0.68 4.43
C PHE A 91 14.31 0.95 5.93
N ASN A 92 15.46 0.94 6.60
CA ASN A 92 15.56 1.64 7.87
C ASN A 92 15.60 3.17 7.64
N ASN A 93 15.44 3.96 8.71
CA ASN A 93 15.41 5.43 8.62
C ASN A 93 16.67 6.02 7.97
N ARG A 94 17.84 5.40 8.16
CA ARG A 94 19.10 5.84 7.54
C ARG A 94 19.06 5.60 6.04
N GLN A 95 18.68 4.41 5.59
CA GLN A 95 18.58 4.04 4.18
C GLN A 95 17.51 4.87 3.46
N ALA A 96 16.35 5.10 4.08
CA ALA A 96 15.28 5.91 3.50
C ALA A 96 15.75 7.34 3.22
N ARG A 97 16.56 7.93 4.11
CA ARG A 97 17.15 9.28 3.92
C ARG A 97 18.15 9.38 2.78
N LEU A 98 18.66 8.25 2.28
CA LEU A 98 19.57 8.27 1.14
C LEU A 98 18.83 8.57 -0.17
N PHE A 99 17.50 8.40 -0.21
CA PHE A 99 16.72 8.67 -1.40
C PHE A 99 16.29 10.13 -1.51
N ASN A 100 16.44 10.69 -2.70
CA ASN A 100 16.08 12.05 -3.07
C ASN A 100 15.58 12.07 -4.52
N ALA A 101 15.23 13.26 -5.04
CA ALA A 101 14.73 13.39 -6.40
C ALA A 101 15.70 12.87 -7.48
N ASP A 102 17.01 12.87 -7.22
CA ASP A 102 18.03 12.47 -8.20
C ASP A 102 18.17 10.95 -8.32
N ASN A 103 17.93 10.20 -7.24
CA ASN A 103 18.16 8.75 -7.19
C ASN A 103 16.90 7.90 -6.95
N VAL A 104 15.74 8.52 -6.72
CA VAL A 104 14.45 7.81 -6.59
C VAL A 104 14.12 7.00 -7.85
N SER A 105 14.61 7.44 -9.01
CA SER A 105 14.49 6.69 -10.27
C SER A 105 15.13 5.30 -10.19
N THR A 106 16.26 5.14 -9.48
CA THR A 106 16.90 3.84 -9.26
C THR A 106 16.01 2.91 -8.43
N LEU A 107 15.37 3.45 -7.39
CA LEU A 107 14.41 2.72 -6.57
C LEU A 107 13.21 2.28 -7.42
N LEU A 108 12.62 3.22 -8.16
CA LEU A 108 11.48 2.95 -9.03
C LEU A 108 11.83 1.94 -10.12
N ASN A 109 13.01 2.00 -10.73
CA ASN A 109 13.44 1.04 -11.75
C ASN A 109 13.70 -0.36 -11.16
N ALA A 110 14.12 -0.47 -9.90
CA ALA A 110 14.30 -1.75 -9.24
C ALA A 110 12.95 -2.40 -8.89
N LEU A 111 12.00 -1.60 -8.40
CA LEU A 111 10.67 -2.05 -7.97
C LEU A 111 9.71 -2.23 -9.14
N LEU A 112 9.71 -1.31 -10.08
CA LEU A 112 8.81 -1.33 -11.21
C LEU A 112 9.48 -2.04 -12.39
N MET A 113 8.88 -3.12 -12.85
CA MET A 113 9.33 -3.79 -14.06
C MET A 113 9.15 -2.86 -15.25
N THR A 114 10.25 -2.32 -15.80
CA THR A 114 10.57 -1.92 -17.20
C THR A 114 9.49 -1.33 -18.12
N SER A 115 8.30 -1.08 -17.61
CA SER A 115 7.14 -0.62 -18.34
C SER A 115 7.07 0.88 -18.22
N GLU A 116 6.97 1.53 -19.37
CA GLU A 116 6.69 2.95 -19.45
C GLU A 116 5.25 3.19 -18.96
N TYR A 117 5.12 3.49 -17.67
CA TYR A 117 3.87 4.01 -17.14
C TYR A 117 3.66 5.41 -17.68
N LYS A 118 2.49 5.68 -18.28
CA LYS A 118 2.21 6.98 -18.91
C LYS A 118 1.59 7.97 -17.94
N THR A 119 1.01 7.47 -16.85
CA THR A 119 0.22 8.25 -15.90
C THR A 119 0.49 7.76 -14.50
N VAL A 120 0.56 8.69 -13.54
CA VAL A 120 0.61 8.38 -12.11
C VAL A 120 -0.74 8.77 -11.51
N ILE A 121 -1.38 7.85 -10.79
CA ILE A 121 -2.60 8.09 -10.04
C ILE A 121 -2.24 8.03 -8.57
N HIS A 122 -2.35 9.15 -7.87
CA HIS A 122 -2.09 9.20 -6.43
C HIS A 122 -3.41 9.15 -5.67
N LEU A 123 -3.68 8.02 -5.02
CA LEU A 123 -4.81 7.84 -4.12
C LEU A 123 -4.42 8.40 -2.76
N LEU A 124 -4.99 9.56 -2.43
CA LEU A 124 -4.73 10.23 -1.17
C LEU A 124 -5.71 9.72 -0.11
N PRO A 125 -5.23 9.46 1.12
CA PRO A 125 -6.13 9.14 2.22
C PRO A 125 -7.01 10.36 2.53
N SER A 126 -8.29 10.13 2.76
CA SER A 126 -9.20 11.17 3.21
C SER A 126 -8.94 11.48 4.68
N ILE A 127 -8.20 12.55 4.96
CA ILE A 127 -8.08 13.12 6.31
C ILE A 127 -9.47 13.62 6.72
N GLY A 128 -9.99 13.17 7.88
CA GLY A 128 -11.34 13.52 8.36
C GLY A 128 -12.44 12.53 7.95
N GLY A 129 -12.11 11.42 7.28
CA GLY A 129 -13.06 10.36 6.93
C GLY A 129 -13.31 9.34 8.05
N THR A 130 -13.76 8.13 7.69
CA THR A 130 -13.99 7.00 8.61
C THR A 130 -12.75 6.62 9.44
N HIS A 131 -11.55 6.76 8.87
CA HIS A 131 -10.28 6.58 9.59
C HIS A 131 -10.13 7.55 10.76
N SER A 132 -10.56 8.81 10.61
CA SER A 132 -10.48 9.76 11.71
C SER A 132 -11.30 9.31 12.90
N LEU A 133 -12.36 8.49 12.71
CA LEU A 133 -13.18 7.93 13.79
C LEU A 133 -12.54 6.71 14.47
N SER A 134 -11.79 5.86 13.75
CA SER A 134 -11.13 4.68 14.35
C SER A 134 -10.08 5.10 15.38
N CYS A 135 -9.36 6.19 15.09
CA CYS A 135 -8.33 6.79 15.94
C CYS A 135 -8.86 7.56 17.16
N LEU A 136 -10.17 7.77 17.27
CA LEU A 136 -10.76 8.50 18.40
C LEU A 136 -10.80 7.63 19.65
N SER A 137 -10.56 8.23 20.82
CA SER A 137 -10.80 7.56 22.11
C SER A 137 -12.26 7.12 22.22
N SER A 138 -12.49 6.16 23.11
CA SER A 138 -13.82 5.74 23.52
C SER A 138 -14.71 6.91 23.94
N HIS A 139 -14.14 7.94 24.60
CA HIS A 139 -14.85 9.15 25.00
C HIS A 139 -15.38 9.94 23.81
N VAL A 140 -14.52 10.17 22.81
CA VAL A 140 -14.92 10.88 21.59
C VAL A 140 -15.89 10.03 20.77
N LYS A 141 -15.68 8.71 20.67
CA LYS A 141 -16.63 7.80 20.02
C LYS A 141 -18.02 7.85 20.68
N ALA A 142 -18.08 7.86 22.01
CA ALA A 142 -19.32 7.97 22.76
C ALA A 142 -20.00 9.34 22.55
N ALA A 143 -19.24 10.44 22.54
CA ALA A 143 -19.78 11.77 22.24
C ALA A 143 -20.33 11.87 20.81
N VAL A 144 -19.60 11.29 19.84
CA VAL A 144 -19.99 11.24 18.43
C VAL A 144 -21.22 10.37 18.19
N ALA A 145 -21.35 9.25 18.91
CA ALA A 145 -22.48 8.33 18.82
C ALA A 145 -23.73 8.82 19.57
N GLY A 146 -23.60 9.84 20.42
CA GLY A 146 -24.71 10.45 21.14
C GLY A 146 -25.70 11.18 20.21
N GLU A 147 -26.90 11.43 20.74
CA GLU A 147 -27.93 12.18 20.02
C GLU A 147 -27.44 13.61 19.70
N ARG A 148 -27.79 14.11 18.51
CA ARG A 148 -27.39 15.44 18.04
C ARG A 148 -28.34 16.53 18.56
N ASP A 149 -28.33 16.73 19.87
CA ASP A 149 -29.07 17.77 20.57
C ASP A 149 -28.27 19.10 20.63
N GLU A 150 -28.85 20.13 21.27
CA GLU A 150 -28.18 21.43 21.49
C GLU A 150 -26.84 21.29 22.26
N GLY A 151 -26.67 20.22 23.04
CA GLY A 151 -25.46 19.91 23.80
C GLY A 151 -24.41 19.10 23.05
N TYR A 152 -24.69 18.63 21.82
CA TYR A 152 -23.79 17.75 21.06
C TYR A 152 -22.43 18.39 20.82
N ALA A 153 -22.41 19.67 20.41
CA ALA A 153 -21.18 20.40 20.16
C ALA A 153 -20.31 20.54 21.42
N GLU A 154 -20.94 20.75 22.58
CA GLU A 154 -20.27 20.86 23.88
C GLU A 154 -19.63 19.52 24.27
N ARG A 155 -20.39 18.42 24.17
CA ARG A 155 -19.91 17.06 24.48
C ARG A 155 -18.77 16.64 23.57
N LEU A 156 -18.86 16.95 22.27
CA LEU A 156 -17.80 16.64 21.31
C LEU A 156 -16.53 17.45 21.60
N ARG A 157 -16.67 18.75 21.92
CA ARG A 157 -15.54 19.61 22.31
C ARG A 157 -14.86 19.09 23.57
N GLU A 158 -15.62 18.69 24.58
CA GLU A 158 -15.08 18.14 25.82
C GLU A 158 -14.39 16.79 25.60
N ALA A 159 -15.00 15.89 24.83
CA ALA A 159 -14.37 14.62 24.52
C ALA A 159 -13.06 14.80 23.74
N MET A 160 -13.00 15.77 22.82
CA MET A 160 -11.76 16.12 22.13
C MET A 160 -10.72 16.72 23.07
N ARG A 161 -11.12 17.59 24.01
CA ARG A 161 -10.22 18.09 25.06
C ARG A 161 -9.60 16.93 25.84
N LEU A 162 -10.40 15.96 26.24
CA LEU A 162 -9.93 14.75 26.96
C LEU A 162 -8.99 13.90 26.10
N GLN A 163 -9.26 13.75 24.80
CA GLN A 163 -8.34 13.09 23.86
C GLN A 163 -6.97 13.77 23.88
N PHE A 164 -6.92 15.10 23.78
CA PHE A 164 -5.66 15.85 23.78
C PHE A 164 -4.91 15.75 25.10
N GLU A 165 -5.61 15.73 26.23
CA GLU A 165 -4.98 15.57 27.55
C GLU A 165 -4.39 14.18 27.76
N GLN A 166 -5.03 13.15 27.20
CA GLN A 166 -4.58 11.77 27.32
C GLN A 166 -3.49 11.39 26.31
N ASP A 167 -3.50 12.01 25.14
CA ASP A 167 -2.55 11.77 24.06
C ASP A 167 -2.10 13.10 23.45
N PRO A 168 -1.16 13.83 24.12
CA PRO A 168 -0.64 15.08 23.59
C PRO A 168 0.14 14.88 22.28
N ASP A 169 0.59 13.66 22.01
CA ASP A 169 1.32 13.29 20.79
C ASP A 169 0.39 13.03 19.60
N PHE A 170 -0.93 12.95 19.81
CA PHE A 170 -1.95 12.78 18.77
C PHE A 170 -1.85 13.84 17.64
N MET A 171 -1.27 15.00 17.94
CA MET A 171 -1.01 16.08 16.95
C MET A 171 0.46 16.22 16.55
N LEU A 172 1.39 15.53 17.25
CA LEU A 172 2.84 15.71 17.08
C LEU A 172 3.50 14.61 16.25
N GLN A 173 2.74 13.62 15.78
CA GLN A 173 3.26 12.64 14.82
C GLN A 173 3.46 13.31 13.45
N ASP A 174 4.72 13.55 13.14
CA ASP A 174 5.34 14.26 12.02
C ASP A 174 5.41 15.79 12.16
N GLY A 175 6.64 16.27 12.35
CA GLY A 175 7.07 17.67 12.43
C GLY A 175 6.85 18.52 11.17
N ALA A 176 5.71 18.36 10.51
CA ALA A 176 5.16 19.31 9.56
C ALA A 176 4.33 20.34 10.32
N GLU A 177 4.84 21.56 10.39
CA GLU A 177 4.06 22.74 10.78
C GLU A 177 2.71 22.71 10.03
N TYR A 178 1.62 22.76 10.80
CA TYR A 178 0.22 22.81 10.35
C TYR A 178 -0.36 21.53 9.72
N ARG A 179 -0.69 20.53 10.56
CA ARG A 179 -2.05 19.95 10.42
C ARG A 179 -3.01 20.89 11.13
N THR A 180 -3.87 21.56 10.38
CA THR A 180 -5.07 22.19 10.94
C THR A 180 -5.73 21.16 11.87
N PRO A 181 -6.19 21.54 13.08
CA PRO A 181 -6.93 20.62 13.92
C PRO A 181 -7.96 19.93 13.04
N ILE A 182 -7.91 18.59 13.01
CA ILE A 182 -8.86 17.77 12.24
C ILE A 182 -10.20 18.46 12.41
N ASP A 183 -10.81 18.90 11.30
CA ASP A 183 -12.06 19.62 11.37
C ASP A 183 -13.14 18.64 11.81
N VAL A 184 -13.20 18.40 13.10
CA VAL A 184 -14.22 17.64 13.80
C VAL A 184 -15.43 18.51 14.10
N SER A 185 -15.63 19.61 13.36
CA SER A 185 -16.84 20.45 13.45
C SER A 185 -18.16 19.75 13.09
N GLY A 186 -18.23 18.42 13.12
CA GLY A 186 -19.46 17.72 13.52
C GLY A 186 -20.18 16.94 12.43
N HIS A 187 -19.51 16.64 11.32
CA HIS A 187 -20.06 15.71 10.33
C HIS A 187 -19.28 14.40 10.37
N VAL A 188 -19.72 13.45 11.21
CA VAL A 188 -19.47 12.04 10.87
C VAL A 188 -19.87 11.85 9.42
N SER A 189 -18.99 11.24 8.63
CA SER A 189 -19.18 11.10 7.18
C SER A 189 -20.50 10.40 6.85
N PHE A 190 -21.03 9.60 7.77
CA PHE A 190 -22.30 8.89 7.66
C PHE A 190 -23.15 9.08 8.92
N ARG A 191 -24.46 9.27 8.75
CA ARG A 191 -25.42 9.37 9.86
C ARG A 191 -25.90 8.01 10.34
N THR A 192 -25.84 7.01 9.46
CA THR A 192 -26.26 5.63 9.75
C THR A 192 -25.28 4.62 9.16
N GLU A 193 -25.27 3.40 9.69
CA GLU A 193 -24.48 2.29 9.15
C GLU A 193 -24.88 1.92 7.71
N GLU A 194 -26.18 2.04 7.40
CA GLU A 194 -26.71 1.82 6.05
C GLU A 194 -26.15 2.84 5.04
N GLU A 195 -26.05 4.12 5.43
CA GLU A 195 -25.39 5.14 4.60
C GLU A 195 -23.91 4.82 4.37
N ALA A 196 -23.21 4.35 5.42
CA ALA A 196 -21.82 3.94 5.30
C ALA A 196 -21.66 2.76 4.32
N ARG A 197 -22.52 1.73 4.42
CA ARG A 197 -22.52 0.59 3.50
C ARG A 197 -22.81 1.01 2.05
N ARG A 198 -23.77 1.92 1.83
CA ARG A 198 -24.08 2.45 0.48
C ARG A 198 -22.93 3.27 -0.08
N ALA A 199 -22.27 4.09 0.73
CA ALA A 199 -21.12 4.88 0.31
C ALA A 199 -19.94 3.97 -0.06
N GLN A 200 -19.66 2.95 0.76
CA GLN A 200 -18.63 1.96 0.45
C GLN A 200 -18.92 1.21 -0.86
N PHE A 201 -20.16 0.78 -1.07
CA PHE A 201 -20.57 0.13 -2.31
C PHE A 201 -20.43 1.06 -3.52
N SER A 202 -20.77 2.34 -3.36
CA SER A 202 -20.63 3.35 -4.42
C SER A 202 -19.16 3.58 -4.76
N LEU A 203 -18.28 3.60 -3.75
CA LEU A 203 -16.83 3.71 -3.92
C LEU A 203 -16.25 2.50 -4.67
N ASP A 204 -16.65 1.28 -4.29
CA ASP A 204 -16.26 0.04 -4.98
C ASP A 204 -16.74 0.05 -6.44
N THR A 205 -17.98 0.50 -6.68
CA THR A 205 -18.56 0.62 -8.03
C THR A 205 -17.77 1.61 -8.88
N PHE A 206 -17.46 2.80 -8.32
CA PHE A 206 -16.65 3.81 -9.00
C PHE A 206 -15.25 3.26 -9.33
N CYS A 207 -14.59 2.60 -8.39
CA CYS A 207 -13.28 1.99 -8.63
C CYS A 207 -13.33 0.94 -9.74
N ARG A 208 -14.33 0.05 -9.71
CA ARG A 208 -14.52 -1.02 -10.70
C ARG A 208 -14.86 -0.50 -12.09
N GLU A 209 -15.76 0.47 -12.19
CA GLU A 209 -16.33 0.91 -13.47
C GLU A 209 -15.57 2.06 -14.12
N VAL A 210 -14.87 2.87 -13.31
CA VAL A 210 -14.16 4.05 -13.80
C VAL A 210 -12.66 3.94 -13.56
N LEU A 211 -12.24 3.84 -12.30
CA LEU A 211 -10.83 4.05 -11.94
C LEU A 211 -9.90 2.93 -12.42
N VAL A 212 -10.29 1.66 -12.27
CA VAL A 212 -9.50 0.51 -12.73
C VAL A 212 -9.42 0.47 -14.26
N PRO A 213 -10.52 0.61 -15.03
CA PRO A 213 -10.44 0.75 -16.49
C PRO A 213 -9.58 1.93 -16.93
N PHE A 214 -9.67 3.08 -16.26
CA PHE A 214 -8.85 4.24 -16.55
C PHE A 214 -7.35 3.96 -16.31
N ALA A 215 -7.01 3.36 -15.16
CA ALA A 215 -5.64 2.95 -14.85
C ALA A 215 -5.09 1.97 -15.90
N ALA A 216 -5.92 1.01 -16.31
CA ALA A 216 -5.56 0.02 -17.32
C ALA A 216 -5.33 0.63 -18.72
N ALA A 217 -6.24 1.52 -19.17
CA ALA A 217 -6.13 2.16 -20.48
C ALA A 217 -4.87 3.06 -20.59
N ASN A 218 -4.48 3.69 -19.48
CA ASN A 218 -3.36 4.62 -19.44
C ASN A 218 -2.05 3.99 -18.99
N ARG A 219 -2.01 2.68 -18.72
CA ARG A 219 -0.83 2.02 -18.11
C ARG A 219 -0.34 2.79 -16.89
N ALA A 220 -1.24 2.98 -15.93
CA ALA A 220 -0.95 3.84 -14.79
C ALA A 220 -0.03 3.19 -13.76
N LEU A 221 0.72 4.02 -13.04
CA LEU A 221 1.28 3.68 -11.74
C LEU A 221 0.34 4.23 -10.66
N VAL A 222 -0.30 3.36 -9.90
CA VAL A 222 -1.24 3.73 -8.85
C VAL A 222 -0.52 3.74 -7.51
N VAL A 223 -0.26 4.93 -6.99
CA VAL A 223 0.37 5.14 -5.70
C VAL A 223 -0.72 5.34 -4.66
N GLY A 224 -0.64 4.66 -3.53
CA GLY A 224 -1.56 4.92 -2.43
C GLY A 224 -1.16 4.23 -1.14
N ASN A 225 -2.00 4.40 -0.13
CA ASN A 225 -1.70 3.89 1.20
C ASN A 225 -2.33 2.51 1.40
N PRO A 226 -1.55 1.43 1.61
CA PRO A 226 -2.07 0.08 1.78
C PRO A 226 -2.61 -0.22 3.19
N TYR A 227 -2.84 0.80 4.03
CA TYR A 227 -3.60 0.60 5.27
C TYR A 227 -5.06 0.24 4.98
N SER A 228 -5.64 -0.62 5.83
CA SER A 228 -7.07 -0.96 5.78
C SER A 228 -7.97 0.26 5.98
N GLU A 229 -7.44 1.32 6.59
CA GLU A 229 -8.15 2.56 6.88
C GLU A 229 -8.23 3.49 5.64
N ASP A 230 -7.43 3.26 4.59
CA ASP A 230 -7.57 3.96 3.30
C ASP A 230 -8.66 3.29 2.45
N SER A 231 -9.91 3.73 2.64
CA SER A 231 -11.07 3.13 1.96
C SER A 231 -11.00 3.22 0.43
N LEU A 232 -10.35 4.25 -0.13
CA LEU A 232 -10.22 4.41 -1.57
C LEU A 232 -9.19 3.45 -2.15
N TYR A 233 -8.01 3.35 -1.52
CA TYR A 233 -7.00 2.38 -1.94
C TYR A 233 -7.52 0.95 -1.81
N MET A 234 -8.18 0.61 -0.70
CA MET A 234 -8.77 -0.72 -0.49
C MET A 234 -9.92 -1.03 -1.46
N ALA A 235 -10.76 -0.05 -1.79
CA ALA A 235 -11.78 -0.22 -2.83
C ALA A 235 -11.16 -0.44 -4.21
N PHE A 236 -10.06 0.26 -4.51
CA PHE A 236 -9.31 0.11 -5.75
C PHE A 236 -8.70 -1.30 -5.86
N THR A 237 -8.01 -1.79 -4.82
CA THR A 237 -7.37 -3.12 -4.84
C THR A 237 -8.40 -4.23 -5.00
N ARG A 238 -9.49 -4.24 -4.22
CA ARG A 238 -10.60 -5.21 -4.38
C ARG A 238 -11.19 -5.18 -5.79
N SER A 239 -11.40 -3.99 -6.35
CA SER A 239 -11.93 -3.83 -7.70
C SER A 239 -10.97 -4.31 -8.77
N ALA A 240 -9.67 -4.07 -8.59
CA ALA A 240 -8.61 -4.56 -9.46
C ALA A 240 -8.53 -6.09 -9.46
N ASP A 241 -8.59 -6.71 -8.28
CA ASP A 241 -8.59 -8.16 -8.11
C ASP A 241 -9.82 -8.80 -8.75
N ALA A 242 -11.01 -8.23 -8.53
CA ALA A 242 -12.24 -8.69 -9.16
C ALA A 242 -12.19 -8.63 -10.70
N LEU A 243 -11.44 -7.67 -11.26
CA LEU A 243 -11.25 -7.52 -12.70
C LEU A 243 -10.01 -8.23 -13.25
N LYS A 244 -9.18 -8.84 -12.40
CA LYS A 244 -7.92 -9.49 -12.81
C LYS A 244 -8.14 -10.59 -13.86
N ALA A 245 -9.25 -11.33 -13.76
CA ALA A 245 -9.65 -12.33 -14.76
C ALA A 245 -9.91 -11.73 -16.15
N LYS A 246 -10.53 -10.54 -16.21
CA LYS A 246 -10.77 -9.79 -17.47
C LYS A 246 -9.46 -9.45 -18.18
N TYR A 247 -8.39 -9.25 -17.41
CA TYR A 247 -7.05 -8.96 -17.91
C TYR A 247 -6.15 -10.20 -17.98
N ARG A 248 -6.72 -11.41 -18.06
CA ARG A 248 -5.97 -12.68 -18.18
C ARG A 248 -4.95 -12.89 -17.04
N GLY A 249 -5.30 -12.47 -15.84
CA GLY A 249 -4.44 -12.61 -14.67
C GLY A 249 -3.41 -11.49 -14.50
N ASN A 250 -3.18 -10.64 -15.49
CA ASN A 250 -2.12 -9.64 -15.46
C ASN A 250 -2.67 -8.24 -15.74
N LEU A 251 -2.65 -7.38 -14.72
CA LEU A 251 -3.18 -6.03 -14.82
C LEU A 251 -2.21 -5.15 -15.63
N PRO A 252 -2.70 -4.35 -16.60
CA PRO A 252 -1.85 -3.50 -17.43
C PRO A 252 -1.44 -2.19 -16.72
N PHE A 253 -1.41 -2.20 -15.39
CA PHE A 253 -1.00 -1.11 -14.50
C PHE A 253 -0.32 -1.72 -13.28
N ALA A 254 0.40 -0.91 -12.51
CA ALA A 254 1.02 -1.35 -11.25
C ALA A 254 0.49 -0.54 -10.07
N THR A 255 0.51 -1.15 -8.90
CA THR A 255 0.26 -0.48 -7.62
C THR A 255 1.57 -0.29 -6.86
N PHE A 256 1.67 0.80 -6.12
CA PHE A 256 2.84 1.14 -5.30
C PHE A 256 2.37 1.66 -3.95
N GLY A 257 2.65 0.88 -2.90
CA GLY A 257 2.32 1.22 -1.52
C GLY A 257 3.56 1.60 -0.72
N ILE A 258 3.44 2.61 0.13
CA ILE A 258 4.48 2.99 1.11
C ILE A 258 3.88 2.84 2.50
N ILE A 259 4.61 2.18 3.39
CA ILE A 259 4.20 1.94 4.78
C ILE A 259 5.40 2.22 5.68
N ASP A 260 5.17 2.92 6.78
CA ASP A 260 6.14 3.03 7.87
C ASP A 260 6.18 1.75 8.72
N ALA A 261 7.25 1.54 9.50
CA ALA A 261 7.40 0.31 10.28
C ALA A 261 6.32 0.14 11.38
N PRO A 262 5.97 1.18 12.19
CA PRO A 262 4.87 1.09 13.14
C PRO A 262 3.52 0.81 12.48
N GLY A 263 3.21 1.52 11.40
CA GLY A 263 1.98 1.27 10.65
C GLY A 263 1.96 -0.11 10.02
N LEU A 264 3.10 -0.66 9.57
CA LEU A 264 3.18 -2.04 9.09
C LEU A 264 2.83 -3.04 10.20
N ALA A 265 3.34 -2.85 11.41
CA ALA A 265 3.00 -3.70 12.56
C ALA A 265 1.48 -3.69 12.84
N LYS A 266 0.89 -2.49 12.86
CA LYS A 266 -0.57 -2.32 13.04
C LYS A 266 -1.36 -2.95 11.88
N ALA A 267 -0.93 -2.73 10.65
CA ALA A 267 -1.62 -3.22 9.46
C ALA A 267 -1.58 -4.75 9.37
N THR A 268 -0.45 -5.36 9.72
CA THR A 268 -0.27 -6.81 9.73
C THR A 268 -0.95 -7.51 10.91
N ALA A 269 -1.45 -6.76 11.90
CA ALA A 269 -2.28 -7.32 12.96
C ALA A 269 -3.72 -7.65 12.49
N GLY A 270 -4.21 -7.02 11.42
CA GLY A 270 -5.50 -7.35 10.82
C GLY A 270 -5.41 -8.50 9.83
N GLU A 271 -6.30 -9.50 9.96
CA GLU A 271 -6.29 -10.71 9.10
C GLU A 271 -6.62 -10.40 7.63
N ASP A 272 -7.41 -9.35 7.37
CA ASP A 272 -7.94 -9.03 6.03
C ASP A 272 -7.21 -7.86 5.34
N THR A 273 -5.99 -7.52 5.73
CA THR A 273 -5.26 -6.39 5.13
C THR A 273 -4.33 -6.85 4.02
N THR A 274 -4.19 -6.03 2.96
CA THR A 274 -3.21 -6.27 1.89
C THR A 274 -1.78 -6.31 2.46
N ALA A 275 -1.49 -5.54 3.50
CA ALA A 275 -0.21 -5.58 4.20
C ALA A 275 0.06 -6.95 4.84
N ARG A 276 -0.94 -7.59 5.45
CA ARG A 276 -0.82 -8.92 6.05
C ARG A 276 -0.59 -9.99 4.99
N GLU A 277 -1.36 -9.97 3.90
CA GLU A 277 -1.18 -10.91 2.78
C GLU A 277 0.23 -10.82 2.17
N LEU A 278 0.73 -9.61 1.95
CA LEU A 278 2.09 -9.38 1.44
C LEU A 278 3.16 -9.83 2.43
N PHE A 279 2.94 -9.60 3.72
CA PHE A 279 3.84 -10.06 4.77
C PHE A 279 3.91 -11.59 4.82
N ASP A 280 2.76 -12.26 4.80
CA ASP A 280 2.69 -13.73 4.91
C ASP A 280 3.25 -14.43 3.66
N SER A 281 3.09 -13.82 2.47
CA SER A 281 3.63 -14.33 1.21
C SER A 281 5.13 -14.07 1.03
N CYS A 282 5.78 -13.28 1.89
CA CYS A 282 7.21 -12.99 1.81
C CYS A 282 7.99 -13.60 2.99
N THR A 283 8.60 -14.77 2.76
CA THR A 283 9.42 -15.45 3.79
C THR A 283 10.59 -14.61 4.30
N ALA A 284 11.24 -13.83 3.42
CA ALA A 284 12.33 -12.95 3.83
C ALA A 284 11.87 -11.86 4.81
N TRP A 285 10.69 -11.28 4.58
CA TRP A 285 10.10 -10.29 5.49
C TRP A 285 9.72 -10.91 6.83
N ARG A 286 9.06 -12.07 6.84
CA ARG A 286 8.73 -12.79 8.09
C ARG A 286 9.97 -13.06 8.94
N GLN A 287 11.08 -13.45 8.31
CA GLN A 287 12.34 -13.69 9.00
C GLN A 287 12.97 -12.40 9.55
N ARG A 288 12.94 -11.30 8.79
CA ARG A 288 13.53 -10.02 9.22
C ARG A 288 12.71 -9.33 10.30
N TYR A 289 11.39 -9.53 10.31
CA TYR A 289 10.44 -8.78 11.14
C TYR A 289 9.65 -9.65 12.11
N SER A 290 10.16 -10.83 12.48
CA SER A 290 9.51 -11.66 13.50
C SER A 290 9.25 -10.87 14.80
N LYS A 291 10.16 -9.94 15.13
CA LYS A 291 10.09 -9.05 16.30
C LYS A 291 9.10 -7.89 16.17
N VAL A 292 8.64 -7.56 14.96
CA VAL A 292 7.65 -6.48 14.76
C VAL A 292 6.24 -6.99 15.07
N LEU A 293 6.06 -8.30 15.05
CA LEU A 293 4.80 -8.97 15.39
C LEU A 293 4.73 -9.47 16.85
N GLU A 294 5.84 -9.39 17.59
CA GLU A 294 5.91 -9.70 19.03
C GLU A 294 5.52 -8.49 19.88
#